data_AF-A0A3S2WYB3-F1
#
_entry.id   AF-A0A3S2WYB3-F1
#
_cell.length_a   1.000
_cell.length_b   1.000
_cell.length_c   1.000
_cell.angle_alpha   90.00
_cell.angle_beta   90.00
_cell.angle_gamma   90.00
#
_symmetry.space_group_name_H-M   'P 1'
#
loop_
_entity.id
_entity.type
_entity.pdbx_description
1 polymer ?
#
loop_
_entity_poly.entity_id
_entity_poly.type
_entity_poly.pdbx_seq_one_letter_code
_entity_poly.pdbx_strand_id
1 'polypeptide(L)' 'MKTETLAHNPFMLMLSPEAVLAAVERSEKLGRLNRRLCHPLDRPQPLTPDGQPRSAAADAASQND' A
#
# COMPACT_ATOMS: atom_id res chain seq x y z
N MET A 1 7.32 -22.79 12.30
CA MET A 1 5.88 -23.07 12.08
C MET A 1 4.97 -21.86 12.29
N LYS A 2 5.26 -20.88 13.19
CA LYS A 2 4.43 -19.66 13.36
C LYS A 2 4.22 -18.82 12.08
N THR A 3 5.21 -18.78 11.20
CA THR A 3 5.16 -18.03 9.92
C THR A 3 4.18 -18.62 8.92
N GLU A 4 3.96 -19.93 8.94
CA GLU A 4 3.07 -20.64 8.01
C GLU A 4 1.59 -20.39 8.33
N THR A 5 1.28 -20.29 9.63
CA THR A 5 -0.06 -19.94 10.12
C THR A 5 -0.44 -18.50 9.79
N LEU A 6 0.53 -17.57 9.83
CA LEU A 6 0.34 -16.17 9.38
C LEU A 6 0.13 -16.06 7.86
N ALA A 7 0.74 -16.97 7.08
CA ALA A 7 0.54 -17.02 5.64
C ALA A 7 -0.85 -17.55 5.25
N HIS A 8 -1.42 -18.47 6.04
CA HIS A 8 -2.77 -19.03 5.82
C HIS A 8 -3.90 -18.12 6.32
N ASN A 9 -3.61 -17.26 7.29
CA ASN A 9 -4.60 -16.31 7.81
C ASN A 9 -3.98 -14.92 7.99
N PRO A 10 -4.12 -14.04 6.98
CA PRO A 10 -3.49 -12.73 6.96
C PRO A 10 -4.03 -11.76 8.02
N PHE A 11 -5.20 -12.07 8.60
CA PHE A 11 -5.87 -11.21 9.57
C PHE A 11 -5.66 -11.65 11.02
N MET A 12 -4.96 -12.76 11.30
CA MET A 12 -4.70 -13.19 12.68
C MET A 12 -4.01 -12.12 13.52
N LEU A 13 -3.18 -11.26 12.90
CA LEU A 13 -2.52 -10.15 13.58
C LEU A 13 -3.51 -9.11 14.13
N MET A 14 -4.71 -9.03 13.59
CA MET A 14 -5.74 -8.08 14.01
C MET A 14 -6.48 -8.52 15.28
N LEU A 15 -6.33 -9.77 15.73
CA LEU A 15 -6.96 -10.26 16.96
C LEU A 15 -6.33 -9.65 18.22
N SER A 16 -5.10 -9.16 18.12
CA SER A 16 -4.33 -8.57 19.22
C SER A 16 -3.38 -7.49 18.69
N PRO A 17 -3.91 -6.31 18.29
CA PRO A 17 -3.11 -5.28 17.64
C PRO A 17 -1.96 -4.74 18.52
N GLU A 18 -2.13 -4.71 19.84
CA GLU A 18 -1.15 -4.23 20.82
C GLU A 18 0.12 -5.09 20.80
N ALA A 19 -0.04 -6.41 20.67
CA ALA A 19 1.09 -7.33 20.58
C ALA A 19 1.88 -7.14 19.27
N VAL A 20 1.19 -6.77 18.19
CA VAL A 20 1.81 -6.47 16.89
C VAL A 20 2.61 -5.19 17.00
N LEU A 21 2.03 -4.13 17.55
CA LEU A 21 2.70 -2.84 17.73
C LEU A 21 3.97 -2.98 18.59
N ALA A 22 3.89 -3.69 19.71
CA ALA A 22 5.07 -3.96 20.55
C ALA A 22 6.16 -4.77 19.82
N ALA A 23 5.77 -5.72 18.95
CA ALA A 23 6.71 -6.47 18.13
C ALA A 23 7.35 -5.61 17.03
N VAL A 24 6.59 -4.69 16.44
CA VAL A 24 7.07 -3.74 15.43
C VAL A 24 8.09 -2.77 16.05
N GLU A 25 7.82 -2.23 17.24
CA GLU A 25 8.74 -1.33 17.96
C GLU A 25 10.09 -1.98 18.27
N ARG A 26 10.09 -3.29 18.59
CA ARG A 26 11.31 -4.06 18.87
C ARG A 26 12.08 -4.46 17.60
N SER A 27 11.49 -4.30 16.42
CA SER A 27 12.09 -4.71 15.15
C SER A 27 12.88 -3.57 14.51
N GLU A 28 14.21 -3.64 14.56
CA GLU A 28 15.08 -2.64 13.90
C GLU A 28 14.80 -2.53 12.39
N LYS A 29 14.51 -3.65 11.73
CA LYS A 29 14.23 -3.70 10.29
C LYS A 29 12.92 -2.98 9.95
N LEU A 30 11.85 -3.23 10.72
CA LEU A 30 10.55 -2.57 10.51
C LEU A 30 10.55 -1.12 10.97
N GLY A 31 11.30 -0.77 12.03
CA GLY A 31 11.48 0.61 12.48
C GLY A 31 12.07 1.53 11.40
N ARG A 32 12.89 0.99 10.48
CA ARG A 32 13.39 1.74 9.31
C ARG A 32 12.31 2.06 8.27
N LEU A 33 11.22 1.29 8.20
CA LEU A 33 10.11 1.53 7.26
C LEU A 33 9.32 2.77 7.63
N ASN A 34 9.15 3.05 8.92
CA ASN A 34 8.42 4.23 9.42
C ASN A 34 9.04 5.57 8.98
N ARG A 35 10.30 5.56 8.52
CA ARG A 35 10.97 6.75 7.97
C ARG A 35 10.56 7.07 6.54
N ARG A 36 9.92 6.14 5.83
CA ARG A 36 9.38 6.37 4.49
C ARG A 36 7.93 6.83 4.67
N LEU A 37 7.65 8.08 4.31
CA LEU A 37 6.26 8.49 4.13
C LEU A 37 5.68 7.69 2.97
N CYS A 38 4.88 6.67 3.29
CA CYS A 38 4.11 5.95 2.31
C CYS A 38 2.98 6.89 1.87
N HIS A 39 3.03 7.31 0.61
CA HIS A 39 1.99 8.10 -0.08
C HIS A 39 1.16 7.22 -1.04
N PRO A 40 0.59 6.08 -0.59
CA PRO A 40 0.00 5.10 -1.49
C PRO A 40 -1.24 5.64 -2.23
N LEU A 41 -1.85 6.71 -1.72
CA LEU A 41 -3.05 7.32 -2.27
C LEU A 41 -2.85 8.76 -2.75
N ASP A 42 -1.69 9.38 -2.53
CA ASP A 42 -1.49 10.80 -2.89
C ASP A 42 -1.26 11.02 -4.39
N ARG A 43 -1.07 9.94 -5.16
CA ARG A 43 -1.16 9.99 -6.63
C ARG A 43 -2.15 8.94 -7.12
N PRO A 44 -3.46 9.21 -7.03
CA PRO A 44 -4.41 8.45 -7.81
C PRO A 44 -4.21 8.86 -9.26
N GLN A 45 -3.28 8.20 -9.96
CA GLN A 45 -3.25 8.29 -11.41
C GLN A 45 -4.55 7.64 -11.88
N PRO A 46 -5.41 8.33 -12.65
CA PRO A 46 -6.57 7.68 -13.23
C PRO A 46 -6.05 6.50 -14.04
N LEU A 47 -6.44 5.29 -13.66
CA LEU A 47 -6.08 4.11 -14.44
C LEU A 47 -7.09 4.00 -15.59
N THR A 48 -6.59 3.69 -16.78
CA THR A 48 -7.42 3.16 -17.85
C THR A 48 -8.03 1.82 -17.40
N PRO A 49 -9.14 1.37 -18.00
CA PRO A 49 -9.76 0.08 -17.67
C PRO A 49 -8.78 -1.11 -17.80
N ASP A 50 -7.72 -0.98 -18.60
CA ASP A 50 -6.65 -1.97 -18.75
C ASP A 50 -5.50 -1.80 -17.73
N GLY A 51 -5.68 -0.98 -16.69
CA GLY A 51 -4.72 -0.77 -15.61
C GLY A 51 -3.50 0.08 -15.98
N GLN A 52 -3.51 0.77 -17.13
CA GLN A 52 -2.43 1.67 -17.52
C GLN A 52 -2.66 3.08 -16.97
N PRO A 53 -1.60 3.80 -16.54
CA PRO A 53 -1.71 5.18 -16.09
C PRO A 53 -2.22 6.09 -17.22
N ARG A 54 -3.40 6.70 -17.05
CA ARG A 54 -3.95 7.68 -17.98
C ARG A 54 -3.13 8.98 -17.87
N SER A 55 -2.38 9.31 -18.92
CA SER A 55 -1.64 10.56 -18.99
C SER A 55 -2.59 11.71 -19.36
N ALA A 56 -2.45 12.86 -18.69
CA ALA A 56 -3.30 14.03 -18.87
C ALA A 56 -3.21 14.69 -20.28
N ALA A 57 -2.29 14.24 -21.13
CA ALA A 57 -2.12 14.76 -22.48
C ALA A 57 -3.20 14.29 -23.47
N ALA A 58 -3.94 13.22 -23.17
CA ALA A 58 -4.92 12.65 -24.09
C ALA A 58 -6.25 13.44 -24.14
N ASP A 59 -6.56 14.24 -23.11
CA ASP A 59 -7.86 14.91 -23.00
C ASP A 59 -7.89 16.32 -23.63
N ALA A 60 -6.76 16.84 -24.13
CA ALA A 60 -6.67 18.18 -24.71
C ALA A 60 -6.90 18.26 -26.23
N ALA A 61 -7.08 17.12 -26.93
CA ALA A 61 -7.07 17.07 -28.39
C ALA A 61 -8.46 17.05 -29.07
N SER A 62 -9.57 17.18 -28.33
CA SER A 62 -10.92 16.92 -28.87
C SER A 62 -11.91 18.08 -28.71
N GLN A 63 -11.46 19.33 -28.82
CA GLN A 63 -12.32 20.51 -28.85
C GLN A 63 -11.87 21.51 -29.92
N ASN A 64 -12.01 21.13 -31.19
CA ASN A 64 -12.22 22.09 -32.27
C ASN A 64 -12.84 21.40 -33.50
N ASP A 65 -14.16 21.26 -33.52
CA ASP A 65 -14.98 21.20 -34.73
C ASP A 65 -16.30 21.94 -34.46
#